data_AF-A0A6G0TX06-F1
#
_entry.id   AF-A0A6G0TX06-F1
#
_cell.length_a   1.000
_cell.length_b   1.000
_cell.length_c   1.000
_cell.angle_alpha   90.00
_cell.angle_beta   90.00
_cell.angle_gamma   90.00
#
_symmetry.space_group_name_H-M   'P 1'
#
loop_
_entity.id
_entity.type
_entity.pdbx_description
1 polymer ?
#
loop_
_entity_poly.entity_id
_entity_poly.type
_entity_poly.pdbx_seq_one_letter_code
_entity_poly.pdbx_strand_id
1 'polypeptide(L)'
;MYRLFFVLCLCYGLLGHASSEETTTSVYEHCGNLQLQENIQIKLITGTWYVIEVLQHKTDEKFNGEKFDVPTCPSVFITLAGSDTDLKLYWNEDLGDVEYQFKIRDRTAPGFWTSSGFQNGTLVQVTSYDQFAGMVYVRKAISNHMVLTFCSPNTQLYSVVLARDKTLDPRDLKSIVNHMHLQKLPITQTKRTCRNSASSARATVWMTTAFCLTYLMWYLQQHK
;
A
#
# COMPACT_ATOMS: atom_id res chain seq x y z
N MET A 1 27.28 -72.16 31.48
CA MET A 1 27.17 -72.45 30.03
C MET A 1 25.99 -71.67 29.47
N TYR A 2 26.26 -70.79 28.50
CA TYR A 2 25.36 -70.10 27.55
C TYR A 2 24.13 -69.35 28.12
N ARG A 3 24.24 -68.03 28.34
CA ARG A 3 24.04 -66.91 27.38
C ARG A 3 22.59 -66.76 26.90
N LEU A 4 21.86 -65.83 27.53
CA LEU A 4 20.87 -65.01 26.84
C LEU A 4 21.02 -63.56 27.34
N PHE A 5 21.75 -62.76 26.56
CA PHE A 5 21.87 -61.32 26.73
C PHE A 5 20.63 -60.66 26.12
N PHE A 6 19.72 -60.14 26.95
CA PHE A 6 18.73 -59.16 26.50
C PHE A 6 19.42 -57.80 26.46
N VAL A 7 19.83 -57.38 25.26
CA VAL A 7 20.27 -56.00 25.01
C VAL A 7 19.01 -55.15 24.89
N LEU A 8 18.67 -54.46 25.99
CA LEU A 8 17.76 -53.32 25.97
C LEU A 8 18.44 -52.19 25.18
N CYS A 9 18.18 -52.16 23.87
CA CYS A 9 18.47 -51.00 23.05
C CYS A 9 17.39 -49.95 23.38
N LEU A 10 17.66 -49.15 24.42
CA LEU A 10 17.01 -47.86 24.63
C LEU A 10 17.47 -46.93 23.50
N CYS A 11 16.90 -47.12 22.32
CA CYS A 11 16.82 -46.04 21.35
C CYS A 11 15.91 -44.99 21.99
N TYR A 12 16.52 -43.99 22.62
CA TYR A 12 15.92 -42.68 22.77
C TYR A 12 15.57 -42.20 21.35
N GLY A 13 14.40 -42.60 20.88
CA GLY A 13 13.69 -41.89 19.85
C GLY A 13 13.41 -40.53 20.43
N LEU A 14 14.31 -39.59 20.14
CA LEU A 14 13.92 -38.20 19.98
C LEU A 14 12.72 -38.23 19.05
N LEU A 15 11.54 -38.18 19.66
CA LEU A 15 10.34 -37.68 19.02
C LEU A 15 10.62 -36.19 18.80
N GLY A 16 11.52 -35.91 17.85
CA GLY A 16 11.51 -34.66 17.13
C GLY A 16 10.14 -34.62 16.49
N HIS A 17 9.21 -33.98 17.16
CA HIS A 17 8.17 -33.25 16.47
C HIS A 17 8.91 -32.37 15.46
N ALA A 18 9.10 -32.90 14.25
CA ALA A 18 9.17 -32.05 13.08
C ALA A 18 7.80 -31.38 13.05
N SER A 19 7.67 -30.23 13.74
CA SER A 19 6.68 -29.28 13.30
C SER A 19 7.07 -29.01 11.86
N SER A 20 6.23 -29.48 10.95
CA SER A 20 6.16 -28.92 9.62
C SER A 20 5.93 -27.42 9.82
N GLU A 21 7.03 -26.68 9.85
CA GLU A 21 7.03 -25.25 9.69
C GLU A 21 6.48 -25.04 8.29
N GLU A 22 5.16 -24.80 8.21
CA GLU A 22 4.50 -24.36 6.99
C GLU A 22 5.25 -23.12 6.52
N THR A 23 6.18 -23.37 5.62
CA THR A 23 6.97 -22.33 4.98
C THR A 23 5.97 -21.37 4.38
N THR A 24 6.10 -20.09 4.71
CA THR A 24 5.25 -18.96 4.30
C THR A 24 5.24 -18.73 2.78
N THR A 25 5.73 -19.68 1.99
CA THR A 25 5.87 -19.71 0.54
C THR A 25 4.53 -19.70 -0.21
N SER A 26 3.39 -20.03 0.42
CA SER A 26 2.15 -20.30 -0.33
C SER A 26 1.35 -19.07 -0.80
N VAL A 27 1.45 -17.90 -0.14
CA VAL A 27 0.66 -16.70 -0.51
C VAL A 27 1.30 -15.93 -1.67
N TYR A 28 2.63 -15.86 -1.69
CA TYR A 28 3.42 -15.08 -2.65
C TYR A 28 3.45 -15.68 -4.07
N GLU A 29 3.35 -17.00 -4.15
CA GLU A 29 3.59 -17.74 -5.40
C GLU A 29 2.31 -17.84 -6.25
N HIS A 30 1.12 -17.79 -5.63
CA HIS A 30 -0.14 -18.09 -6.31
C HIS A 30 -1.23 -17.01 -6.20
N CYS A 31 -0.98 -15.87 -5.52
CA CYS A 31 -2.01 -14.87 -5.21
C CYS A 31 -3.27 -15.46 -4.53
N GLY A 32 -3.17 -16.66 -3.96
CA GLY A 32 -4.28 -17.38 -3.34
C GLY A 32 -4.51 -16.94 -1.90
N ASN A 33 -5.77 -17.01 -1.44
CA ASN A 33 -6.16 -16.81 -0.04
C ASN A 33 -6.03 -15.38 0.50
N LEU A 34 -6.00 -14.38 -0.37
CA LEU A 34 -6.10 -12.99 0.04
C LEU A 34 -7.56 -12.66 0.43
N GLN A 35 -7.81 -12.39 1.72
CA GLN A 35 -9.08 -11.86 2.22
C GLN A 35 -9.53 -10.60 1.46
N LEU A 36 -10.79 -10.59 1.07
CA LEU A 36 -11.46 -9.47 0.41
C LEU A 36 -12.36 -8.74 1.39
N GLN A 37 -12.55 -7.44 1.17
CA GLN A 37 -13.62 -6.70 1.83
C GLN A 37 -14.97 -7.21 1.33
N GLU A 38 -15.80 -7.70 2.26
CA GLU A 38 -17.18 -8.09 1.96
C GLU A 38 -18.08 -6.87 1.73
N ASN A 39 -19.15 -7.07 0.96
CA ASN A 39 -20.23 -6.11 0.73
C ASN A 39 -19.77 -4.74 0.17
N ILE A 40 -18.71 -4.74 -0.64
CA ILE A 40 -18.22 -3.51 -1.24
C ILE A 40 -19.11 -3.03 -2.39
N GLN A 41 -19.47 -1.74 -2.36
CA GLN A 41 -20.14 -1.06 -3.46
C GLN A 41 -19.14 -0.23 -4.23
N ILE A 42 -18.80 -0.66 -5.45
CA ILE A 42 -17.76 -0.05 -6.29
C ILE A 42 -17.95 1.44 -6.48
N LYS A 43 -19.20 1.89 -6.67
CA LYS A 43 -19.52 3.31 -6.83
C LYS A 43 -19.01 4.16 -5.66
N LEU A 44 -19.03 3.64 -4.43
CA LEU A 44 -18.59 4.37 -3.23
C LEU A 44 -17.08 4.56 -3.13
N ILE A 45 -16.30 3.71 -3.82
CA ILE A 45 -14.83 3.80 -3.82
C ILE A 45 -14.27 4.50 -5.07
N THR A 46 -15.12 4.93 -6.00
CA THR A 46 -14.69 5.77 -7.12
C THR A 46 -14.23 7.16 -6.67
N GLY A 47 -13.61 7.89 -7.58
CA GLY A 47 -13.06 9.23 -7.36
C GLY A 47 -11.58 9.21 -7.00
N THR A 48 -11.10 10.36 -6.54
CA THR A 48 -9.69 10.59 -6.20
C THR A 48 -9.35 10.02 -4.82
N TRP A 49 -8.16 9.43 -4.73
CA TRP A 49 -7.51 8.99 -3.52
C TRP A 49 -6.03 9.39 -3.55
N TYR A 50 -5.45 9.71 -2.41
CA TYR A 50 -4.03 9.95 -2.26
C TYR A 50 -3.32 8.69 -1.78
N VAL A 51 -2.16 8.42 -2.35
CA VAL A 51 -1.29 7.32 -1.91
C VAL A 51 -0.56 7.78 -0.65
N ILE A 52 -0.80 7.09 0.46
CA ILE A 52 -0.22 7.41 1.78
C ILE A 52 0.99 6.53 2.05
N GLU A 53 0.85 5.21 1.85
CA GLU A 53 1.95 4.26 1.95
C GLU A 53 1.85 3.19 0.87
N VAL A 54 3.00 2.75 0.36
CA VAL A 54 3.13 1.52 -0.43
C VAL A 54 3.91 0.52 0.41
N LEU A 55 3.30 -0.64 0.65
CA LEU A 55 3.77 -1.71 1.51
C LEU A 55 4.20 -2.88 0.63
N GLN A 56 5.51 -3.10 0.49
CA GLN A 56 6.04 -4.25 -0.22
C GLN A 56 5.94 -5.49 0.67
N HIS A 57 5.50 -6.62 0.11
CA HIS A 57 5.40 -7.88 0.86
C HIS A 57 6.42 -8.92 0.42
N LYS A 58 7.04 -8.78 -0.76
CA LYS A 58 7.98 -9.76 -1.32
C LYS A 58 9.11 -10.07 -0.33
N THR A 59 9.34 -11.37 -0.11
CA THR A 59 10.37 -11.98 0.74
C THR A 59 11.78 -11.87 0.13
N ASP A 60 12.19 -10.68 -0.31
CA ASP A 60 13.62 -10.44 -0.52
C ASP A 60 14.23 -10.20 0.85
N GLU A 61 15.02 -11.16 1.36
CA GLU A 61 15.62 -11.15 2.69
C GLU A 61 16.51 -9.92 2.96
N LYS A 62 16.84 -9.17 1.89
CA LYS A 62 17.60 -7.92 1.97
C LYS A 62 16.82 -6.78 2.65
N PHE A 63 15.49 -6.82 2.62
CA PHE A 63 14.66 -5.73 3.13
C PHE A 63 13.84 -6.19 4.34
N ASN A 64 14.37 -5.94 5.53
CA ASN A 64 13.72 -6.25 6.80
C ASN A 64 13.04 -5.00 7.38
N GLY A 65 11.90 -4.62 6.81
CA GLY A 65 11.05 -3.55 7.34
C GLY A 65 11.61 -2.14 7.12
N GLU A 66 12.41 -1.94 6.08
CA GLU A 66 12.97 -0.64 5.73
C GLU A 66 11.83 0.35 5.45
N LYS A 67 11.96 1.58 5.96
CA LYS A 67 10.99 2.66 5.74
C LYS A 67 11.71 3.85 5.15
N PHE A 68 11.23 4.35 4.01
CA PHE A 68 11.74 5.56 3.41
C PHE A 68 10.61 6.51 3.05
N ASP A 69 10.90 7.81 3.15
CA ASP A 69 9.96 8.89 2.85
C ASP A 69 10.27 9.45 1.46
N VAL A 70 9.23 9.64 0.65
CA VAL A 70 9.33 10.26 -0.66
C VAL A 70 8.59 11.59 -0.64
N PRO A 71 9.21 12.71 -1.07
CA PRO A 71 8.63 14.05 -0.96
C PRO A 71 7.52 14.34 -1.98
N THR A 72 6.93 13.30 -2.58
CA THR A 72 5.84 13.40 -3.56
C THR A 72 4.53 12.96 -2.91
N CYS A 73 3.40 13.36 -3.49
CA CYS A 73 2.08 12.93 -3.03
C CYS A 73 1.26 12.39 -4.21
N PRO A 74 1.54 11.14 -4.63
CA PRO A 74 0.84 10.53 -5.75
C PRO A 74 -0.66 10.42 -5.47
N SER A 75 -1.43 10.42 -6.54
CA SER A 75 -2.88 10.24 -6.48
C SER A 75 -3.34 9.16 -7.44
N VAL A 76 -4.42 8.50 -7.08
CA VAL A 76 -5.13 7.56 -7.95
C VAL A 76 -6.57 8.03 -8.13
N PHE A 77 -7.04 8.01 -9.37
CA PHE A 77 -8.44 8.26 -9.70
C PHE A 77 -9.08 6.97 -10.20
N ILE A 78 -10.10 6.50 -9.49
CA ILE A 78 -10.80 5.26 -9.81
C ILE A 78 -12.16 5.59 -10.44
N THR A 79 -12.46 4.99 -11.59
CA THR A 79 -13.75 5.19 -12.27
C THR A 79 -14.23 3.91 -12.96
N LEU A 80 -15.54 3.85 -13.20
CA LEU A 80 -16.15 2.82 -14.03
C LEU A 80 -16.06 3.22 -15.51
N ALA A 81 -15.76 2.27 -16.38
CA ALA A 81 -15.58 2.49 -17.82
C ALA A 81 -16.69 1.81 -18.62
N GLY A 82 -17.74 2.57 -18.95
CA GLY A 82 -18.84 2.08 -19.78
C GLY A 82 -19.81 1.13 -19.07
N SER A 83 -19.32 -0.01 -18.55
CA SER A 83 -20.10 -0.98 -17.76
C SER A 83 -19.88 -0.85 -16.26
N ASP A 84 -20.67 -1.57 -15.45
CA ASP A 84 -20.50 -1.66 -14.00
C ASP A 84 -19.39 -2.64 -13.57
N THR A 85 -18.74 -3.31 -14.53
CA THR A 85 -17.67 -4.30 -14.29
C THR A 85 -16.30 -3.87 -14.80
N ASP A 86 -16.25 -2.91 -15.71
CA ASP A 86 -15.01 -2.40 -16.26
C ASP A 86 -14.55 -1.18 -15.43
N LEU A 87 -13.32 -1.23 -14.96
CA LEU A 87 -12.72 -0.25 -14.06
C LEU A 87 -11.48 0.35 -14.71
N LYS A 88 -11.29 1.65 -14.50
CA LYS A 88 -10.05 2.34 -14.80
C LYS A 88 -9.47 2.93 -13.53
N LEU A 89 -8.17 2.76 -13.35
CA LEU A 89 -7.39 3.41 -12.29
C LEU A 89 -6.32 4.26 -12.97
N TYR A 90 -6.41 5.56 -12.80
CA TYR A 90 -5.41 6.51 -13.29
C TYR A 90 -4.49 6.85 -12.13
N TRP A 91 -3.23 6.43 -12.21
CA TRP A 91 -2.19 6.75 -11.25
C TRP A 91 -1.41 7.96 -11.75
N ASN A 92 -1.23 8.96 -10.91
CA ASN A 92 -0.48 10.16 -11.22
C ASN A 92 0.56 10.45 -10.14
N GLU A 93 1.79 10.70 -10.58
CA GLU A 93 2.91 11.12 -9.76
C GLU A 93 3.79 12.13 -10.53
N ASP A 94 4.75 12.74 -9.83
CA ASP A 94 5.58 13.82 -10.40
C ASP A 94 6.38 13.41 -11.65
N LEU A 95 6.71 12.11 -11.77
CA LEU A 95 7.44 11.56 -12.92
C LEU A 95 6.55 11.26 -14.12
N GLY A 96 5.24 11.22 -13.93
CA GLY A 96 4.28 10.89 -14.96
C GLY A 96 3.04 10.18 -14.45
N ASP A 97 2.32 9.60 -15.41
CA ASP A 97 1.03 8.96 -15.20
C ASP A 97 0.99 7.57 -15.84
N VAL A 98 0.09 6.75 -15.31
CA VAL A 98 -0.26 5.47 -15.90
C VAL A 98 -1.74 5.14 -15.68
N GLU A 99 -2.39 4.69 -16.74
CA GLU A 99 -3.76 4.19 -16.76
C GLU A 99 -3.74 2.67 -16.72
N TYR A 100 -4.35 2.11 -15.67
CA TYR A 100 -4.65 0.69 -15.55
C TYR A 100 -6.10 0.42 -15.93
N GLN A 101 -6.30 -0.68 -16.64
CA GLN A 101 -7.62 -1.21 -16.96
C GLN A 101 -7.84 -2.50 -16.20
N PHE A 102 -8.98 -2.59 -15.52
CA PHE A 102 -9.35 -3.74 -14.69
C PHE A 102 -10.78 -4.20 -15.01
N LYS A 103 -11.04 -5.47 -14.72
CA LYS A 103 -12.35 -6.08 -14.86
C LYS A 103 -12.75 -6.86 -13.62
N ILE A 104 -13.97 -6.63 -13.16
CA ILE A 104 -14.68 -7.43 -12.15
C ILE A 104 -15.32 -8.61 -12.87
N ARG A 105 -14.76 -9.80 -12.67
CA ARG A 105 -15.29 -11.03 -13.30
C ARG A 105 -16.42 -11.67 -12.50
N ASP A 106 -16.33 -11.58 -11.18
CA ASP A 106 -17.31 -12.13 -10.25
C ASP A 106 -18.06 -10.99 -9.54
N ARG A 107 -19.35 -10.84 -9.84
CA ARG A 107 -20.22 -9.81 -9.25
C ARG A 107 -20.50 -10.07 -7.76
N THR A 108 -20.29 -11.31 -7.28
CA THR A 108 -20.43 -11.65 -5.85
C THR A 108 -19.20 -11.23 -5.05
N ALA A 109 -18.06 -11.04 -5.71
CA ALA A 109 -16.81 -10.56 -5.15
C ALA A 109 -16.32 -9.28 -5.85
N PRO A 110 -17.07 -8.16 -5.77
CA PRO A 110 -16.75 -6.94 -6.52
C PRO A 110 -15.39 -6.33 -6.14
N GLY A 111 -14.86 -6.63 -4.95
CA GLY A 111 -13.52 -6.22 -4.52
C GLY A 111 -12.37 -6.97 -5.20
N PHE A 112 -12.65 -7.95 -6.06
CA PHE A 112 -11.63 -8.71 -6.79
C PHE A 112 -11.58 -8.27 -8.24
N TRP A 113 -10.44 -7.69 -8.64
CA TRP A 113 -10.24 -7.14 -9.97
C TRP A 113 -9.12 -7.88 -10.69
N THR A 114 -9.25 -8.00 -12.01
CA THR A 114 -8.23 -8.61 -12.88
C THR A 114 -7.79 -7.61 -13.94
N SER A 115 -6.50 -7.50 -14.22
CA SER A 115 -6.00 -6.60 -15.26
C SER A 115 -6.56 -6.99 -16.63
N SER A 116 -6.99 -6.00 -17.41
CA SER A 116 -7.63 -6.19 -18.71
C SER A 116 -6.95 -5.32 -19.77
N GLY A 117 -5.80 -5.78 -20.27
CA GLY A 117 -5.03 -5.12 -21.32
C GLY A 117 -3.77 -4.42 -20.83
N PHE A 118 -3.03 -3.83 -21.77
CA PHE A 118 -1.80 -3.09 -21.50
C PHE A 118 -2.08 -1.74 -20.84
N GLN A 119 -1.14 -1.27 -20.02
CA GLN A 119 -1.18 0.08 -19.49
C GLN A 119 -0.83 1.12 -20.54
N ASN A 120 -1.43 2.30 -20.40
CA ASN A 120 -1.08 3.50 -21.17
C ASN A 120 -0.57 4.59 -20.22
N GLY A 121 0.18 5.56 -20.73
CA GLY A 121 0.63 6.72 -19.94
C GLY A 121 2.09 7.05 -20.16
N THR A 122 2.54 8.16 -19.58
CA THR A 122 3.91 8.65 -19.73
C THR A 122 4.93 7.75 -19.02
N LEU A 123 4.58 7.13 -17.89
CA LEU A 123 5.49 6.23 -17.17
C LEU A 123 5.79 4.95 -17.95
N VAL A 124 4.87 4.47 -18.80
CA VAL A 124 5.05 3.26 -19.62
C VAL A 124 6.14 3.46 -20.69
N GLN A 125 6.43 4.70 -21.06
CA GLN A 125 7.46 5.03 -22.05
C GLN A 125 8.88 5.03 -21.46
N VAL A 126 9.00 4.96 -20.12
CA VAL A 126 10.30 4.86 -19.44
C VAL A 126 10.81 3.43 -19.55
N THR A 127 12.07 3.26 -19.96
CA THR A 127 12.68 1.94 -20.26
C THR A 127 12.72 0.96 -19.07
N SER A 128 12.49 1.43 -17.85
CA SER A 128 12.49 0.63 -16.62
C SER A 128 11.09 0.36 -16.07
N TYR A 129 10.01 0.66 -16.81
CA TYR A 129 8.65 0.45 -16.33
C TYR A 129 8.20 -1.00 -16.56
N ASP A 130 8.01 -1.73 -15.45
CA ASP A 130 7.44 -3.07 -15.47
C ASP A 130 5.91 -3.00 -15.51
N GLN A 131 5.33 -3.39 -16.64
CA GLN A 131 3.89 -3.47 -16.80
C GLN A 131 3.29 -4.51 -15.86
N PHE A 132 2.25 -4.12 -15.12
CA PHE A 132 1.54 -5.00 -14.19
C PHE A 132 0.53 -5.87 -14.94
N ALA A 133 0.58 -7.18 -14.74
CA ALA A 133 -0.44 -8.12 -15.21
C ALA A 133 -0.82 -9.08 -14.09
N GLY A 134 -2.00 -8.91 -13.51
CA GLY A 134 -2.38 -9.70 -12.33
C GLY A 134 -3.72 -9.31 -11.73
N MET A 135 -3.82 -9.52 -10.43
CA MET A 135 -5.01 -9.38 -9.62
C MET A 135 -4.88 -8.20 -8.65
N VAL A 136 -5.98 -7.49 -8.42
CA VAL A 136 -6.07 -6.45 -7.40
C VAL A 136 -7.20 -6.80 -6.44
N TYR A 137 -6.91 -6.72 -5.14
CA TYR A 137 -7.83 -7.05 -4.06
C TYR A 137 -8.14 -5.78 -3.27
N VAL A 138 -9.41 -5.41 -3.18
CA VAL A 138 -9.85 -4.41 -2.21
C VAL A 138 -9.92 -5.08 -0.85
N ARG A 139 -8.89 -4.85 -0.03
CA ARG A 139 -8.72 -5.47 1.30
C ARG A 139 -9.57 -4.81 2.36
N LYS A 140 -9.69 -3.49 2.27
CA LYS A 140 -10.44 -2.64 3.18
C LYS A 140 -10.91 -1.43 2.39
N ALA A 141 -12.17 -1.05 2.55
CA ALA A 141 -12.69 0.17 1.98
C ALA A 141 -13.68 0.79 2.96
N ILE A 142 -13.33 1.95 3.50
CA ILE A 142 -14.22 2.76 4.32
C ILE A 142 -14.26 4.19 3.76
N SER A 143 -15.05 5.06 4.39
CA SER A 143 -15.28 6.42 3.88
C SER A 143 -13.99 7.23 3.61
N ASN A 144 -13.03 7.20 4.53
CA ASN A 144 -11.83 8.04 4.47
C ASN A 144 -10.55 7.32 3.99
N HIS A 145 -10.50 5.99 4.02
CA HIS A 145 -9.33 5.22 3.59
C HIS A 145 -9.68 3.88 2.97
N MET A 146 -8.78 3.39 2.12
CA MET A 146 -8.90 2.14 1.40
C MET A 146 -7.52 1.47 1.31
N VAL A 147 -7.52 0.14 1.17
CA VAL A 147 -6.31 -0.62 0.92
C VAL A 147 -6.52 -1.52 -0.27
N LEU A 148 -5.67 -1.34 -1.29
CA LEU A 148 -5.60 -2.19 -2.48
C LEU A 148 -4.36 -3.07 -2.39
N THR A 149 -4.48 -4.36 -2.61
CA THR A 149 -3.33 -5.26 -2.75
C THR A 149 -3.20 -5.69 -4.20
N PHE A 150 -2.07 -5.38 -4.80
CA PHE A 150 -1.69 -5.78 -6.15
C PHE A 150 -0.87 -7.06 -6.06
N CYS A 151 -1.29 -8.08 -6.80
CA CYS A 151 -0.59 -9.35 -6.88
C CYS A 151 -0.45 -9.77 -8.33
N SER A 152 0.78 -9.91 -8.78
CA SER A 152 1.15 -10.57 -10.02
C SER A 152 1.96 -11.81 -9.63
N PRO A 153 1.49 -13.03 -9.92
CA PRO A 153 2.14 -14.26 -9.47
C PRO A 153 3.65 -14.24 -9.75
N ASN A 154 4.45 -14.69 -8.78
CA ASN A 154 5.91 -14.80 -8.86
C ASN A 154 6.69 -13.49 -9.11
N THR A 155 6.03 -12.36 -9.28
CA THR A 155 6.66 -11.12 -9.75
C THR A 155 6.49 -10.00 -8.74
N GLN A 156 5.25 -9.63 -8.41
CA GLN A 156 4.94 -8.46 -7.58
C GLN A 156 3.86 -8.79 -6.55
N LEU A 157 4.11 -8.44 -5.29
CA LEU A 157 3.08 -8.41 -4.23
C LEU A 157 3.31 -7.20 -3.34
N TYR A 158 2.39 -6.24 -3.43
CA TYR A 158 2.43 -5.02 -2.62
C TYR A 158 1.02 -4.52 -2.32
N SER A 159 0.88 -3.81 -1.22
CA SER A 159 -0.36 -3.13 -0.84
C SER A 159 -0.19 -1.61 -0.91
N VAL A 160 -1.24 -0.91 -1.31
CA VAL A 160 -1.29 0.54 -1.39
C VAL A 160 -2.34 1.02 -0.40
N VAL A 161 -1.90 1.80 0.58
CA VAL A 161 -2.77 2.49 1.53
C VAL A 161 -3.17 3.83 0.93
N LEU A 162 -4.48 3.99 0.77
CA LEU A 162 -5.10 5.13 0.11
C LEU A 162 -5.96 5.90 1.10
N ALA A 163 -5.98 7.23 1.00
CA ALA A 163 -6.86 8.09 1.80
C ALA A 163 -7.55 9.15 0.94
N ARG A 164 -8.71 9.63 1.38
CA ARG A 164 -9.42 10.74 0.71
C ARG A 164 -8.68 12.06 0.85
N ASP A 165 -7.93 12.23 1.94
CA ASP A 165 -7.07 13.37 2.20
C ASP A 165 -5.60 13.00 2.05
N LYS A 166 -4.72 14.00 1.95
CA LYS A 166 -3.26 13.82 1.85
C LYS A 166 -2.61 13.32 3.14
N THR A 167 -3.41 13.01 4.15
CA THR A 167 -2.99 12.55 5.47
C THR A 167 -3.97 11.49 5.96
N LEU A 168 -3.48 10.55 6.76
CA LEU A 168 -4.29 9.54 7.43
C LEU A 168 -3.98 9.56 8.94
N ASP A 169 -4.98 9.31 9.78
CA ASP A 169 -4.76 9.20 11.23
C ASP A 169 -3.73 8.08 11.50
N PRO A 170 -2.65 8.35 12.25
CA PRO A 170 -1.65 7.34 12.59
C PRO A 170 -2.23 6.08 13.25
N ARG A 171 -3.36 6.19 13.95
CA ARG A 171 -4.07 5.05 14.56
C ARG A 171 -4.71 4.16 13.51
N ASP A 172 -5.34 4.74 12.49
CA ASP A 172 -5.91 4.01 11.37
C ASP A 172 -4.80 3.29 10.59
N LEU A 173 -3.71 4.00 10.32
CA LEU A 173 -2.54 3.44 9.64
C LEU A 173 -1.93 2.26 10.42
N LYS A 174 -1.75 2.42 11.74
CA LYS A 174 -1.28 1.34 12.62
C LYS A 174 -2.23 0.14 12.61
N SER A 175 -3.55 0.38 12.59
CA SER A 175 -4.57 -0.68 12.49
C SER A 175 -4.43 -1.45 11.18
N ILE A 176 -4.27 -0.75 10.06
CA ILE A 176 -4.07 -1.36 8.73
C ILE A 176 -2.82 -2.25 8.73
N VAL A 177 -1.69 -1.71 9.18
CA VAL A 177 -0.41 -2.44 9.23
C VAL A 177 -0.51 -3.69 10.11
N ASN A 178 -1.09 -3.56 11.31
CA ASN A 178 -1.31 -4.71 12.19
C ASN A 178 -2.19 -5.78 11.55
N HIS A 179 -3.25 -5.36 10.85
CA HIS A 179 -4.14 -6.29 10.15
C HIS A 179 -3.42 -7.06 9.06
N MET A 180 -2.52 -6.43 8.30
CA MET A 180 -1.68 -7.11 7.30
C MET A 180 -0.78 -8.18 7.92
N HIS A 181 -0.13 -7.86 9.04
CA HIS A 181 0.69 -8.84 9.77
C HIS A 181 -0.14 -10.05 10.23
N LEU A 182 -1.34 -9.81 10.77
CA LEU A 182 -2.26 -10.88 11.20
C LEU A 182 -2.71 -11.77 10.03
N GLN A 183 -2.80 -11.22 8.83
CA GLN A 183 -3.19 -11.93 7.61
C GLN A 183 -2.01 -12.60 6.89
N LYS A 184 -0.88 -12.79 7.57
CA LYS A 184 0.34 -13.42 7.02
C LYS A 184 0.87 -12.70 5.77
N LEU A 185 0.72 -11.37 5.73
CA LEU A 185 1.34 -10.48 4.74
C LEU A 185 2.40 -9.61 5.43
N PRO A 186 3.56 -10.17 5.82
CA PRO A 186 4.67 -9.38 6.35
C PRO A 186 5.05 -8.27 5.36
N ILE A 187 5.48 -7.15 5.92
CA ILE A 187 5.86 -5.96 5.17
C ILE A 187 7.38 -5.90 5.19
N THR A 188 8.00 -6.03 4.03
CA THR A 188 9.46 -6.00 3.86
C THR A 188 9.98 -4.59 3.63
N GLN A 189 9.17 -3.75 2.98
CA GLN A 189 9.51 -2.35 2.74
C GLN A 189 8.27 -1.46 2.82
N THR A 190 8.44 -0.24 3.33
CA THR A 190 7.40 0.80 3.38
C THR A 190 7.90 2.06 2.71
N LYS A 191 7.27 2.44 1.60
CA LYS A 191 7.42 3.75 0.96
C LYS A 191 6.33 4.67 1.49
N ARG A 192 6.70 5.73 2.21
CA ARG A 192 5.75 6.74 2.71
C ARG A 192 5.72 7.94 1.78
N THR A 193 4.53 8.41 1.48
CA THR A 193 4.28 9.55 0.58
C THR A 193 3.45 10.61 1.31
N CYS A 194 3.33 11.80 0.71
CA CYS A 194 2.56 12.93 1.24
C CYS A 194 3.02 13.53 2.60
N ARG A 195 4.10 13.02 3.22
CA ARG A 195 4.54 13.41 4.57
C ARG A 195 5.00 14.88 4.71
N ASN A 196 5.44 15.49 3.61
CA ASN A 196 5.92 16.88 3.57
C ASN A 196 5.21 17.72 2.50
N SER A 197 4.11 17.24 1.94
CA SER A 197 3.36 17.95 0.88
C SER A 197 2.38 18.97 1.45
N ALA A 198 2.74 19.58 2.58
CA ALA A 198 2.12 20.82 3.00
C ALA A 198 2.35 21.82 1.87
N SER A 199 1.25 22.24 1.22
CA SER A 199 1.28 23.45 0.41
C SER A 199 2.02 24.50 1.22
N SER A 200 3.05 25.12 0.65
CA SER A 200 3.67 26.31 1.23
C SER A 200 2.59 27.38 1.34
N ALA A 201 1.77 27.32 2.39
CA ALA A 201 0.88 28.39 2.74
C ALA A 201 1.82 29.55 3.03
N ARG A 202 1.81 30.55 2.15
CA ARG A 202 2.59 31.78 2.29
C ARG A 202 2.10 32.52 3.52
N ALA A 203 2.53 32.07 4.69
CA ALA A 203 2.36 32.76 5.95
C ALA A 203 3.46 33.83 6.07
N THR A 204 3.52 34.77 5.14
CA THR A 204 4.52 35.84 5.16
C THR A 204 3.99 37.25 4.97
N VAL A 205 2.68 37.46 4.76
CA VAL A 205 2.14 38.83 4.64
C VAL A 205 1.84 39.46 6.00
N TRP A 206 1.47 38.68 7.02
CA TRP A 206 1.07 39.22 8.32
C TRP A 206 2.24 39.60 9.24
N MET A 207 3.41 38.97 9.09
CA MET A 207 4.58 39.33 9.89
C MET A 207 5.24 40.62 9.37
N THR A 208 5.30 40.83 8.06
CA THR A 208 5.94 42.03 7.49
C THR A 208 5.14 43.31 7.78
N THR A 209 3.81 43.24 7.75
CA THR A 209 2.96 44.41 8.05
C THR A 209 3.04 44.82 9.52
N ALA A 210 3.12 43.85 10.45
CA ALA A 210 3.30 44.13 11.87
C ALA A 210 4.65 44.81 12.16
N PHE A 211 5.75 44.34 11.56
CA PHE A 211 7.08 44.97 11.71
C PHE A 211 7.15 46.37 11.06
N CYS A 212 6.50 46.60 9.92
CA CYS A 212 6.45 47.93 9.31
C CYS A 212 5.65 48.94 10.15
N LEU A 213 4.52 48.53 10.73
CA LEU A 213 3.69 49.41 11.55
C LEU A 213 4.37 49.77 12.87
N THR A 214 5.06 48.82 13.52
CA THR A 214 5.81 49.10 14.75
C THR A 214 7.01 50.01 14.49
N TYR A 215 7.72 49.82 13.37
CA TYR A 215 8.80 50.72 12.96
C TYR A 215 8.31 52.13 12.67
N LEU A 216 7.20 52.28 11.95
CA LEU A 216 6.58 53.59 11.65
C LEU A 216 6.13 54.31 12.93
N MET A 217 5.53 53.58 13.88
CA MET A 217 5.13 54.16 15.17
C MET A 217 6.34 54.62 16.00
N TRP A 218 7.41 53.83 16.02
CA TRP A 218 8.66 54.21 16.71
C TRP A 218 9.31 55.45 16.08
N TYR A 219 9.35 55.51 14.74
CA TYR A 219 9.89 56.66 14.02
C TYR A 219 9.10 57.95 14.30
N LEU A 220 7.77 57.88 14.32
CA LEU A 220 6.90 59.03 14.61
C LEU A 220 7.02 59.53 16.07
N GLN A 221 7.43 58.68 17.02
CA GLN A 221 7.68 59.10 18.41
C GLN A 221 9.01 59.84 18.61
N GLN A 222 10.02 59.61 17.76
CA GLN A 222 11.33 60.25 17.90
C GLN A 222 11.41 61.64 17.24
N HIS A 223 10.48 61.95 16.32
CA HIS A 223 10.48 63.19 15.54
C HIS A 223 9.29 64.12 15.86
N LYS A 224 8.75 64.02 17.07
CA LYS A 224 7.73 64.91 17.65
C LYS A 224 8.32 65.64 18.85
#